data_AF-A0A7S1TYH7-F1
#
_entry.id   AF-A0A7S1TYH7-F1
#
_cell.length_a   1.000
_cell.length_b   1.000
_cell.length_c   1.000
_cell.angle_alpha   90.00
_cell.angle_beta   90.00
_cell.angle_gamma   90.00
#
_symmetry.space_group_name_H-M   'P 1'
#
loop_
_entity.id
_entity.type
_entity.pdbx_description
1 polymer ?
#
loop_
_entity_poly.entity_id
_entity_poly.type
_entity_poly.pdbx_seq_one_letter_code
_entity_poly.pdbx_strand_id
1 'polypeptide(L)'
;MAQFGIHGDPRVGDQWRGKKIEDDPVLQSNRRGTISFASAGPGTRTTQMFINFVDNRRLDKMGFSPFAQVTEGMDTVDRIYAGYGEGAPSGRGPRQSKCHKLGNEYLEKEFPKLSYIISASLL
;
A
#
# COMPACT_ATOMS: atom_id res chain seq x y z
N MET A 1 8.59 1.56 -4.14
CA MET A 1 7.66 0.76 -3.32
C MET A 1 6.36 0.61 -4.10
N ALA A 2 5.48 -0.31 -3.73
CA ALA A 2 4.08 -0.32 -4.19
C ALA A 2 3.15 -0.29 -2.98
N GLN A 3 2.19 0.63 -3.00
CA GLN A 3 1.19 0.81 -1.95
C GLN A 3 -0.14 0.18 -2.36
N PHE A 4 -0.78 -0.51 -1.41
CA PHE A 4 -2.04 -1.23 -1.59
C PHE A 4 -2.86 -1.19 -0.30
N GLY A 5 -4.04 -1.83 -0.29
CA GLY A 5 -4.89 -1.97 0.91
C GLY A 5 -6.10 -1.02 0.98
N ILE A 6 -6.36 -0.23 -0.07
CA ILE A 6 -7.70 0.34 -0.30
C ILE A 6 -8.53 -0.75 -0.96
N HIS A 7 -9.65 -1.11 -0.35
CA HIS A 7 -10.52 -2.16 -0.86
C HIS A 7 -11.19 -1.74 -2.18
N GLY A 8 -11.32 -2.67 -3.13
CA GLY A 8 -11.92 -2.44 -4.44
C GLY A 8 -13.44 -2.18 -4.41
N ASP A 9 -14.13 -2.66 -3.38
CA ASP A 9 -15.50 -2.25 -3.04
C ASP A 9 -15.47 -1.13 -1.97
N PRO A 10 -15.94 0.10 -2.29
CA PRO A 10 -15.99 1.21 -1.33
C PRO A 10 -16.75 0.90 -0.04
N ARG A 11 -17.82 0.08 -0.11
CA ARG A 11 -18.66 -0.24 1.05
C ARG A 11 -17.90 -1.02 2.12
N VAL A 12 -16.98 -1.89 1.68
CA VAL A 12 -16.08 -2.60 2.61
C VAL A 12 -15.04 -1.62 3.13
N GLY A 13 -14.43 -0.82 2.26
CA GLY A 13 -13.41 0.16 2.65
C GLY A 13 -13.91 1.18 3.70
N ASP A 14 -15.17 1.61 3.61
CA ASP A 14 -15.77 2.58 4.53
C ASP A 14 -15.90 2.05 5.96
N GLN A 15 -16.10 0.73 6.14
CA GLN A 15 -16.15 0.11 7.46
C GLN A 15 -14.81 0.17 8.20
N TRP A 16 -13.70 0.25 7.46
CA TRP A 16 -12.34 0.22 8.00
C TRP A 16 -11.64 1.58 8.02
N ARG A 17 -12.09 2.54 7.22
CA ARG A 17 -11.39 3.84 7.06
C ARG A 17 -11.18 4.61 8.36
N GLY A 18 -12.11 4.49 9.31
CA GLY A 18 -12.02 5.14 10.63
C GLY A 18 -11.36 4.28 11.71
N LYS A 19 -11.08 2.99 11.43
CA LYS A 19 -10.53 2.04 12.40
C LYS A 19 -9.01 2.15 12.40
N LYS A 20 -8.51 3.07 13.22
CA LYS A 20 -7.08 3.35 13.36
C LYS A 20 -6.38 2.26 14.16
N ILE A 21 -5.10 2.05 13.83
CA ILE A 21 -4.17 1.16 14.52
C ILE A 21 -3.08 2.04 15.13
N GLU A 22 -2.81 1.87 16.42
CA GLU A 22 -1.71 2.56 17.14
C GLU A 22 -0.36 2.24 16.52
N ASP A 23 0.61 3.14 16.52
CA ASP A 23 1.91 2.92 15.88
C ASP A 23 2.82 1.92 16.62
N ASP A 24 3.56 1.12 15.86
CA ASP A 24 4.62 0.24 16.38
C ASP A 24 5.95 1.00 16.44
N PRO A 25 6.83 0.71 17.41
CA PRO A 25 8.21 1.20 17.37
C PRO A 25 8.93 0.65 16.13
N VAL A 26 9.84 1.45 15.56
CA VAL A 26 10.68 1.01 14.44
C VAL A 26 11.81 0.12 14.97
N LEU A 27 11.63 -1.20 14.88
CA LEU A 27 12.62 -2.19 15.33
C LEU A 27 13.43 -2.81 14.18
N GLN A 28 12.93 -2.67 12.94
CA GLN A 28 13.57 -3.17 11.73
C GLN A 28 13.70 -2.04 10.71
N SER A 29 14.66 -2.15 9.80
CA SER A 29 14.89 -1.16 8.75
C SER A 29 14.05 -1.49 7.50
N ASN A 30 13.52 -0.46 6.84
CA ASN A 30 12.77 -0.57 5.58
C ASN A 30 13.70 -0.98 4.43
N ARG A 31 14.06 -2.25 4.37
CA ARG A 31 14.87 -2.87 3.32
C ARG A 31 14.00 -3.43 2.19
N ARG A 32 14.62 -3.80 1.08
CA ARG A 32 13.94 -4.51 -0.01
C ARG A 32 13.16 -5.72 0.52
N GLY A 33 11.92 -5.86 0.06
CA GLY A 33 11.00 -6.95 0.42
C GLY A 33 10.25 -6.75 1.74
N THR A 34 10.58 -5.73 2.55
CA THR A 34 9.82 -5.47 3.77
C THR A 34 8.48 -4.80 3.47
N ILE A 35 7.52 -5.06 4.35
CA ILE A 35 6.16 -4.52 4.29
C ILE A 35 5.92 -3.68 5.55
N SER A 36 5.39 -2.49 5.34
CA SER A 36 5.04 -1.54 6.39
C SER A 36 3.66 -0.97 6.12
N PHE A 37 2.95 -0.55 7.17
CA PHE A 37 1.70 0.18 7.02
C PHE A 37 1.97 1.59 6.48
N ALA A 38 1.10 2.09 5.60
CA ALA A 38 1.08 3.49 5.22
C ALA A 38 0.37 4.33 6.29
N SER A 39 0.73 5.61 6.41
CA SER A 39 0.12 6.54 7.37
C SER A 39 0.10 7.97 6.83
N ALA A 40 -0.76 8.80 7.40
CA ALA A 40 -0.80 10.25 7.21
C ALA A 40 -0.14 11.00 8.38
N GLY A 41 0.70 10.31 9.17
CA GLY A 41 1.29 10.80 10.42
C GLY A 41 1.01 9.88 11.61
N PRO A 42 1.43 10.28 12.82
CA PRO A 42 1.32 9.44 14.02
C PRO A 42 -0.12 8.99 14.31
N GLY A 43 -0.31 7.69 14.58
CA GLY A 43 -1.59 7.09 14.98
C GLY A 43 -2.67 7.14 13.90
N THR A 44 -2.28 7.12 12.62
CA THR A 44 -3.23 7.20 11.48
C THR A 44 -3.23 5.96 10.58
N ARG A 45 -2.52 4.90 10.98
CA ARG A 45 -2.49 3.63 10.24
C ARG A 45 -3.89 3.01 10.20
N THR A 46 -4.23 2.40 9.08
CA THR A 46 -5.51 1.69 8.86
C THR A 46 -5.23 0.41 8.08
N THR A 47 -5.82 0.23 6.89
CA THR A 47 -5.66 -0.98 6.07
C THR A 47 -4.57 -0.88 5.00
N GLN A 48 -4.07 0.32 4.76
CA GLN A 48 -3.10 0.55 3.69
C GLN A 48 -1.70 0.14 4.10
N MET A 49 -1.01 -0.54 3.21
CA MET A 49 0.35 -1.06 3.38
C MET A 49 1.17 -0.80 2.12
N PHE A 50 2.48 -0.89 2.23
CA PHE A 50 3.36 -0.86 1.08
C PHE A 50 4.46 -1.89 1.19
N ILE A 51 4.92 -2.36 0.03
CA ILE A 51 6.08 -3.24 -0.12
C ILE A 51 7.27 -2.48 -0.71
N ASN A 52 8.43 -2.63 -0.09
CA ASN A 52 9.68 -2.01 -0.53
C ASN A 52 10.31 -2.80 -1.70
N PHE A 53 10.48 -2.15 -2.86
CA PHE A 53 11.21 -2.73 -4.01
C PHE A 53 12.74 -2.59 -3.88
N VAL A 54 13.16 -1.63 -3.06
CA VAL A 54 14.55 -1.27 -2.78
C VAL A 54 14.66 -0.87 -1.31
N ASP A 55 15.88 -0.68 -0.82
CA ASP A 55 16.12 -0.17 0.52
C ASP A 55 15.66 1.30 0.65
N ASN A 56 14.68 1.54 1.51
CA ASN A 56 14.11 2.85 1.83
C ASN A 56 14.36 3.25 3.29
N ARG A 57 15.61 3.13 3.75
CA ARG A 57 16.03 3.38 5.16
C ARG A 57 15.66 4.77 5.69
N ARG A 58 15.37 5.74 4.81
CA ARG A 58 14.84 7.07 5.21
C ARG A 58 13.50 6.96 5.93
N LEU A 59 12.69 5.95 5.62
CA LEU A 59 11.37 5.73 6.21
C LEU A 59 11.46 5.32 7.69
N ASP A 60 12.59 4.75 8.11
CA ASP A 60 12.85 4.37 9.51
C ASP A 60 12.75 5.61 10.42
N LYS A 61 13.40 6.71 10.01
CA LYS A 61 13.36 7.99 10.74
C LYS A 61 12.00 8.69 10.69
N MET A 62 11.14 8.28 9.77
CA MET A 62 9.78 8.81 9.63
C MET A 62 8.75 7.99 10.44
N GLY A 63 9.19 6.93 11.14
CA GLY A 63 8.31 6.11 11.97
C GLY A 63 7.60 4.96 11.25
N PHE A 64 7.94 4.67 9.98
CA PHE A 64 7.37 3.52 9.29
C PHE A 64 8.03 2.24 9.81
N SER A 65 7.33 1.51 10.67
CA SER A 65 7.82 0.25 11.22
C SER A 65 7.46 -0.93 10.31
N PRO A 66 8.46 -1.65 9.75
CA PRO A 66 8.21 -2.89 9.04
C PRO A 66 7.71 -3.97 9.99
N PHE A 67 6.62 -4.65 9.60
CA PHE A 67 6.01 -5.72 10.39
C PHE A 67 6.08 -7.09 9.69
N ALA A 68 6.41 -7.11 8.39
CA ALA A 68 6.55 -8.34 7.62
C ALA A 68 7.63 -8.19 6.53
N GLN A 69 8.02 -9.32 5.95
CA GLN A 69 8.92 -9.39 4.80
C GLN A 69 8.43 -10.48 3.85
N VAL A 70 8.56 -10.26 2.55
CA VAL A 70 8.34 -11.29 1.55
C VAL A 70 9.42 -12.36 1.64
N THR A 71 9.01 -13.59 1.91
CA THR A 71 9.88 -14.76 1.98
C THR A 71 10.05 -15.43 0.61
N GLU A 72 9.02 -15.40 -0.23
CA GLU A 72 9.01 -16.00 -1.57
C GLU A 72 8.25 -15.11 -2.57
N GLY A 73 8.62 -15.16 -3.85
CA GLY A 73 7.90 -14.45 -4.92
C GLY A 73 8.29 -12.97 -5.09
N MET A 74 9.47 -12.54 -4.64
CA MET A 74 9.94 -11.17 -4.89
C MET A 74 10.10 -10.83 -6.38
N ASP A 75 10.36 -11.82 -7.24
CA ASP A 75 10.36 -11.65 -8.70
C ASP A 75 8.96 -11.29 -9.24
N THR A 76 7.90 -11.74 -8.57
CA THR A 76 6.52 -11.37 -8.90
C THR A 76 6.21 -9.97 -8.40
N VAL A 77 6.70 -9.61 -7.21
CA VAL A 77 6.61 -8.24 -6.68
C VAL A 77 7.32 -7.25 -7.61
N ASP A 78 8.50 -7.59 -8.13
CA ASP A 78 9.24 -6.75 -9.07
C ASP A 78 8.50 -6.53 -10.40
N ARG A 79 7.55 -7.42 -10.73
CA ARG A 79 6.71 -7.35 -11.94
C ARG A 79 5.41 -6.56 -11.75
N ILE A 80 5.13 -6.03 -10.55
CA ILE A 80 3.99 -5.13 -10.34
C ILE A 80 4.10 -3.95 -11.31
N TYR A 81 3.02 -3.65 -12.02
CA TYR A 81 3.04 -2.65 -13.08
C TYR A 81 3.33 -1.24 -12.54
N ALA A 82 4.51 -0.72 -12.84
CA ALA A 82 4.98 0.59 -12.36
C ALA A 82 4.72 1.75 -13.34
N GLY A 83 4.16 1.49 -14.52
CA GLY A 83 4.10 2.48 -15.62
C GLY A 83 3.28 3.74 -15.32
N TYR A 84 2.35 3.70 -14.36
CA TYR A 84 1.59 4.87 -13.93
C TYR A 84 2.35 5.74 -12.91
N GLY A 85 3.30 5.17 -12.16
CA GLY A 85 4.12 5.87 -11.18
C GLY A 85 3.34 6.41 -9.98
N GLU A 86 3.80 7.54 -9.45
CA GLU A 86 3.25 8.21 -8.26
C GLU A 86 1.77 8.58 -8.41
N GLY A 87 1.01 8.52 -7.32
CA GLY A 87 -0.41 8.89 -7.31
C GLY A 87 -0.67 10.36 -7.62
N ALA A 88 -1.80 10.65 -8.28
CA ALA A 88 -2.23 12.02 -8.53
C ALA A 88 -2.55 12.79 -7.22
N PRO A 89 -2.29 14.12 -7.16
CA PRO A 89 -1.92 15.00 -8.28
C PRO A 89 -0.41 15.08 -8.56
N SER A 90 0.44 14.53 -7.69
CA SER A 90 1.90 14.63 -7.83
C SER A 90 2.47 13.74 -8.93
N GLY A 91 1.72 12.71 -9.36
CA GLY A 91 2.06 11.88 -10.50
C GLY A 91 0.85 11.49 -11.35
N ARG A 92 1.01 10.43 -12.15
CA ARG A 92 0.01 9.95 -13.12
C ARG A 92 -0.76 8.71 -12.65
N GLY A 93 -0.47 8.23 -11.45
CA GLY A 93 -1.13 7.08 -10.82
C GLY A 93 -2.49 7.42 -10.22
N PRO A 94 -3.18 6.40 -9.66
CA PRO A 94 -4.52 6.55 -9.12
C PRO A 94 -4.63 7.65 -8.07
N ARG A 95 -5.71 8.43 -8.13
CA ARG A 95 -6.03 9.44 -7.11
C ARG A 95 -6.70 8.74 -5.94
N GLN A 96 -6.05 8.74 -4.78
CA GLN A 96 -6.50 7.99 -3.60
C GLN A 96 -7.96 8.28 -3.20
N SER A 97 -8.40 9.55 -3.29
CA SER A 97 -9.79 9.93 -3.00
C SER A 97 -10.80 9.33 -3.97
N LYS A 98 -10.43 9.11 -5.24
CA LYS A 98 -11.28 8.38 -6.20
C LYS A 98 -11.28 6.89 -5.91
N CYS A 99 -10.13 6.29 -5.58
CA CYS A 99 -10.07 4.86 -5.15
C CYS A 99 -11.04 4.61 -4.00
N HIS A 100 -11.04 5.50 -3.01
CA HIS A 100 -11.92 5.42 -1.86
C HIS A 100 -13.42 5.62 -2.16
N LYS A 101 -13.77 6.35 -3.22
CA LYS A 101 -15.17 6.67 -3.54
C LYS A 101 -15.78 5.72 -4.57
N LEU A 102 -14.97 5.29 -5.53
CA LEU A 102 -15.41 4.56 -6.72
C LEU A 102 -14.82 3.15 -6.81
N GLY A 103 -13.80 2.83 -6.01
CA GLY A 103 -13.22 1.50 -5.95
C GLY A 103 -12.68 1.01 -7.29
N ASN A 104 -12.93 -0.26 -7.58
CA ASN A 104 -12.46 -0.92 -8.79
C ASN A 104 -13.10 -0.38 -10.07
N GLU A 105 -14.32 0.17 -10.03
CA GLU A 105 -14.94 0.79 -11.23
C GLU A 105 -14.04 1.91 -11.79
N TYR A 106 -13.44 2.69 -10.89
CA TYR A 106 -12.47 3.73 -11.26
C TYR A 106 -11.14 3.14 -11.73
N LEU A 107 -10.59 2.17 -11.00
CA LEU A 107 -9.27 1.62 -11.29
C LEU A 107 -9.27 0.83 -12.60
N GLU A 108 -10.27 -0.01 -12.85
CA GLU A 108 -10.36 -0.83 -14.07
C GLU A 108 -10.56 0.04 -15.31
N LYS A 109 -11.33 1.14 -15.19
CA LYS A 109 -11.59 2.06 -16.28
C LYS A 109 -10.40 2.97 -16.61
N GLU A 110 -9.81 3.61 -15.60
CA GLU A 110 -8.75 4.62 -15.81
C GLU A 110 -7.34 4.02 -15.78
N PHE A 111 -7.15 2.84 -15.16
CA PHE A 111 -5.86 2.18 -14.96
C PHE A 111 -5.88 0.68 -15.37
N PRO A 112 -6.23 0.34 -16.62
CA PRO A 112 -6.44 -1.06 -17.05
C PRO A 112 -5.21 -1.96 -16.96
N LYS A 113 -4.01 -1.40 -16.76
CA LYS A 113 -2.75 -2.16 -16.57
C LYS A 113 -2.38 -2.36 -15.10
N LEU A 114 -3.18 -1.88 -14.16
CA LEU A 114 -2.89 -1.98 -12.73
C LEU A 114 -2.88 -3.46 -12.30
N SER A 115 -1.94 -3.83 -11.43
CA SER A 115 -1.91 -5.16 -10.83
C SER A 115 -2.89 -5.23 -9.65
N TYR A 116 -3.62 -6.35 -9.53
CA TYR A 116 -4.63 -6.55 -8.49
C TYR A 116 -4.27 -7.71 -7.56
N ILE A 117 -4.57 -7.53 -6.28
CA ILE A 117 -4.58 -8.63 -5.30
C ILE A 117 -5.96 -9.27 -5.38
N ILE A 118 -6.03 -10.55 -5.74
CA ILE A 118 -7.29 -11.29 -5.88
C ILE A 118 -7.77 -11.85 -4.53
N SER A 119 -6.84 -12.33 -3.71
CA SER A 119 -7.13 -12.89 -2.39
C SER A 119 -5.90 -12.79 -1.48
N ALA A 120 -6.14 -12.80 -0.18
CA ALA A 120 -5.12 -12.95 0.85
C ALA A 120 -5.67 -13.86 1.95
N SER A 121 -4.85 -14.76 2.47
CA SER A 121 -5.21 -15.72 3.50
C SER A 121 -4.09 -15.83 4.54
N LEU A 122 -4.46 -16.06 5.78
CA LEU A 122 -3.54 -16.54 6.80
C LEU A 122 -3.41 -18.07 6.64
N LEU A 123 -2.18 -18.57 6.71
CA LEU A 123 -1.88 -20.00 6.67
C LEU A 123 -2.00 -20.62 8.07
#